data_AF-A0A936AY83-F1
#
_entry.id   AF-A0A936AY83-F1
#
_cell.length_a   1.000
_cell.length_b   1.000
_cell.length_c   1.000
_cell.angle_alpha   90.00
_cell.angle_beta   90.00
_cell.angle_gamma   90.00
#
_symmetry.space_group_name_H-M   'P 1'
#
loop_
_entity.id
_entity.type
_entity.pdbx_description
1 polymer ?
#
loop_
_entity_poly.entity_id
_entity_poly.type
_entity_poly.pdbx_seq_one_letter_code
_entity_poly.pdbx_strand_id
1 'polypeptide(L)'
;MHIKRQRADFHHKTALDVIRRYDHITIEDLNVCGMVKNHHLAKSISDASWNQFARILTSKAANAGREVILVNPAYTSQDCSQCGSRVRKSLAVREHRCINCGFVAHRDHNAAINIQKRGARASGMGYEARVNRENPPL
;
A
#
# COMPACT_ATOMS: atom_id res chain seq x y z
N MET A 1 -11.21 26.58 -2.59
CA MET A 1 -9.89 26.51 -3.27
C MET A 1 -8.73 26.02 -2.39
N HIS A 2 -8.88 26.01 -1.05
CA HIS A 2 -7.79 25.68 -0.11
C HIS A 2 -7.54 24.17 0.10
N ILE A 3 -8.60 23.37 0.26
CA ILE A 3 -8.52 21.93 0.56
C ILE A 3 -7.86 21.11 -0.56
N LYS A 4 -8.16 21.41 -1.84
CA LYS A 4 -7.55 20.70 -2.98
C LYS A 4 -6.03 20.88 -3.02
N ARG A 5 -5.55 22.08 -2.69
CA ARG A 5 -4.11 22.40 -2.64
C ARG A 5 -3.42 21.69 -1.49
N GLN A 6 -4.03 21.66 -0.30
CA GLN A 6 -3.50 20.92 0.85
C GLN A 6 -3.38 19.41 0.57
N ARG A 7 -4.38 18.79 -0.05
CA ARG A 7 -4.34 17.37 -0.43
C ARG A 7 -3.23 17.07 -1.44
N ALA A 8 -3.11 17.91 -2.47
CA ALA A 8 -2.05 17.77 -3.46
C ALA A 8 -0.66 17.93 -2.83
N ASP A 9 -0.48 18.94 -1.96
CA ASP A 9 0.76 19.16 -1.22
C ASP A 9 1.12 17.96 -0.33
N PHE A 10 0.15 17.42 0.42
CA PHE A 10 0.32 16.20 1.20
C PHE A 10 0.77 15.02 0.33
N HIS A 11 0.09 14.75 -0.79
CA HIS A 11 0.48 13.67 -1.70
C HIS A 11 1.88 13.86 -2.27
N HIS A 12 2.25 15.07 -2.66
CA HIS A 12 3.58 15.35 -3.19
C HIS A 12 4.67 15.17 -2.15
N LYS A 13 4.46 15.63 -0.91
CA LYS A 13 5.40 15.47 0.20
C LYS A 13 5.55 14.01 0.60
N THR A 14 4.44 13.29 0.75
CA THR A 14 4.45 11.86 1.08
C THR A 14 5.12 11.03 -0.02
N ALA A 15 4.81 11.29 -1.30
CA ALA A 15 5.47 10.59 -2.40
C ALA A 15 6.98 10.88 -2.42
N LEU A 16 7.39 12.13 -2.16
CA LEU A 16 8.80 12.51 -2.10
C LEU A 16 9.54 11.82 -0.95
N ASP A 17 8.91 11.68 0.22
CA ASP A 17 9.50 10.96 1.34
C ASP A 17 9.71 9.47 1.02
N VAL A 18 8.70 8.83 0.41
CA VAL A 18 8.78 7.41 0.02
C VAL A 18 9.89 7.16 -1.01
N ILE A 19 9.95 7.93 -2.10
CA ILE A 19 10.96 7.72 -3.17
C ILE A 19 12.40 8.04 -2.72
N ARG A 20 12.56 8.82 -1.64
CA ARG A 20 13.87 9.11 -1.06
C ARG A 20 14.40 7.97 -0.21
N ARG A 21 13.51 7.19 0.41
CA ARG A 21 13.86 6.11 1.33
C ARG A 21 13.95 4.75 0.65
N TYR A 22 13.16 4.53 -0.40
CA TYR A 22 12.99 3.21 -1.01
C TYR A 22 13.23 3.24 -2.51
N ASP A 23 13.98 2.25 -3.01
CA ASP A 23 14.24 2.09 -4.44
C ASP A 23 13.12 1.32 -5.16
N HIS A 24 12.46 0.42 -4.43
CA HIS A 24 11.35 -0.40 -4.91
C HIS A 24 10.13 -0.19 -4.04
N ILE A 25 9.03 0.18 -4.65
CA ILE A 25 7.80 0.56 -3.96
C ILE A 25 6.68 -0.31 -4.50
N THR A 26 6.04 -1.10 -3.63
CA THR A 26 4.91 -1.94 -4.03
C THR A 26 3.60 -1.36 -3.50
N ILE A 27 2.62 -1.20 -4.37
CA ILE A 27 1.26 -0.76 -4.00
C ILE A 27 0.21 -1.66 -4.64
N GLU A 28 -0.98 -1.67 -4.06
CA GLU A 28 -2.13 -2.36 -4.63
C GLU A 28 -2.64 -1.68 -5.91
N ASP A 29 -2.96 -2.50 -6.92
CA ASP A 29 -3.69 -2.06 -8.11
C ASP A 29 -5.20 -1.95 -7.79
N LEU A 30 -5.56 -0.90 -7.06
CA LEU A 30 -6.94 -0.68 -6.64
C LEU A 30 -7.77 -0.11 -7.79
N ASN A 31 -8.86 -0.79 -8.14
CA ASN A 31 -9.91 -0.22 -8.99
C ASN A 31 -10.76 0.79 -8.20
N VAL A 32 -10.20 1.95 -7.92
CA VAL A 32 -10.85 3.02 -7.15
C VAL A 32 -12.17 3.45 -7.81
N CYS A 33 -12.24 3.48 -9.14
CA CYS A 33 -13.48 3.77 -9.88
C CYS A 33 -14.60 2.76 -9.56
N GLY A 34 -14.26 1.49 -9.38
CA GLY A 34 -15.20 0.47 -8.91
C GLY A 34 -15.56 0.63 -7.44
N MET A 35 -14.58 0.99 -6.60
CA MET A 35 -14.79 1.12 -5.15
C MET A 35 -15.70 2.30 -4.78
N VAL A 36 -15.63 3.42 -5.51
CA VAL A 36 -16.51 4.58 -5.26
C VAL A 36 -17.97 4.33 -5.64
N LYS A 37 -18.29 3.23 -6.33
CA LYS A 37 -19.70 2.82 -6.56
C LYS A 37 -20.38 2.36 -5.27
N ASN A 38 -19.62 1.96 -4.25
CA ASN A 38 -20.17 1.70 -2.94
C ASN A 38 -20.39 3.04 -2.21
N HIS A 39 -21.63 3.54 -2.23
CA HIS A 39 -22.00 4.85 -1.66
C HIS A 39 -21.60 5.03 -0.19
N HIS A 40 -21.55 3.95 0.61
CA HIS A 40 -21.13 4.03 2.02
C HIS A 40 -19.63 4.35 2.18
N LEU A 41 -18.80 3.94 1.22
CA LEU A 41 -17.35 4.13 1.26
C LEU A 41 -16.87 5.22 0.28
N ALA A 42 -17.72 5.63 -0.65
CA ALA A 42 -17.39 6.55 -1.73
C ALA A 42 -16.77 7.86 -1.22
N LYS A 43 -17.32 8.43 -0.15
CA LYS A 43 -16.80 9.67 0.45
C LYS A 43 -15.39 9.47 1.02
N SER A 44 -15.19 8.46 1.86
CA SER A 44 -13.88 8.18 2.48
C SER A 44 -12.81 7.85 1.45
N ILE A 45 -13.16 7.08 0.41
CA ILE A 45 -12.24 6.74 -0.70
C ILE A 45 -11.91 8.00 -1.53
N SER A 46 -12.91 8.83 -1.84
CA SER A 46 -12.70 10.06 -2.61
C SER A 46 -11.88 11.09 -1.83
N ASP A 47 -12.12 11.21 -0.53
CA ASP A 47 -11.35 12.10 0.35
C ASP A 47 -9.89 11.65 0.48
N ALA A 48 -9.64 10.34 0.54
CA ALA A 48 -8.29 9.78 0.54
C ALA A 48 -7.57 9.92 -0.82
N SER A 49 -8.32 10.12 -1.91
CA SER A 49 -7.78 10.50 -3.24
C SER A 49 -6.65 9.58 -3.73
N TRP A 50 -6.77 8.27 -3.47
CA TRP A 50 -5.73 7.26 -3.74
C TRP A 50 -5.25 7.20 -5.19
N ASN A 51 -6.15 7.37 -6.17
CA ASN A 51 -5.77 7.45 -7.58
C ASN A 51 -4.81 8.61 -7.87
N GLN A 52 -5.03 9.76 -7.22
CA GLN A 52 -4.16 10.91 -7.38
C GLN A 52 -2.79 10.64 -6.75
N PHE A 53 -2.77 10.08 -5.54
CA PHE A 53 -1.53 9.72 -4.87
C PHE A 53 -0.72 8.69 -5.68
N ALA A 54 -1.33 7.60 -6.14
CA ALA A 54 -0.67 6.58 -6.97
C ALA A 54 -0.06 7.19 -8.24
N ARG A 55 -0.79 8.05 -8.95
CA ARG A 55 -0.28 8.76 -10.13
C ARG A 55 0.93 9.66 -9.81
N ILE A 56 0.85 10.43 -8.72
CA ILE A 56 1.95 11.29 -8.28
C ILE A 56 3.18 10.46 -7.92
N LEU A 57 2.98 9.36 -7.19
CA LEU A 57 4.02 8.44 -6.76
C LEU A 57 4.72 7.80 -7.96
N THR A 58 3.97 7.19 -8.88
CA THR A 58 4.54 6.55 -10.09
C THR A 58 5.30 7.55 -10.95
N SER A 59 4.76 8.76 -11.16
CA SER A 59 5.45 9.80 -11.93
C SER A 59 6.75 10.26 -11.28
N LYS A 60 6.75 10.50 -9.96
CA LYS A 60 7.96 10.93 -9.25
C LYS A 60 9.00 9.81 -9.12
N ALA A 61 8.55 8.58 -8.91
CA ALA A 61 9.43 7.41 -8.86
C ALA A 61 10.16 7.22 -10.19
N ALA A 62 9.43 7.26 -11.33
CA ALA A 62 10.04 7.17 -12.66
C ALA A 62 11.10 8.26 -12.90
N ASN A 63 10.80 9.51 -12.52
CA ASN A 63 11.76 10.62 -12.64
C ASN A 63 13.02 10.46 -11.75
N ALA A 64 12.90 9.72 -10.65
CA ALA A 64 14.00 9.45 -9.73
C ALA A 64 14.69 8.09 -9.98
N GLY A 65 14.35 7.40 -11.08
CA GLY A 65 14.88 6.06 -11.39
C GLY A 65 14.46 4.99 -10.39
N ARG A 66 13.30 5.15 -9.72
CA ARG A 66 12.74 4.20 -8.76
C ARG A 66 11.63 3.38 -9.39
N GLU A 67 11.45 2.16 -8.92
CA GLU A 67 10.46 1.23 -9.46
C GLU A 67 9.19 1.24 -8.59
N VAL A 68 8.01 1.35 -9.24
CA VAL A 68 6.71 1.15 -8.60
C VAL A 68 6.06 -0.10 -9.17
N ILE A 69 5.80 -1.08 -8.31
CA ILE A 69 5.22 -2.37 -8.68
C ILE A 69 3.76 -2.39 -8.23
N LEU A 70 2.86 -2.61 -9.18
CA LEU A 70 1.44 -2.79 -8.91
C LEU A 70 1.15 -4.27 -8.70
N VAL A 71 0.45 -4.60 -7.61
CA VAL A 71 0.06 -5.99 -7.31
C VAL A 71 -1.45 -6.12 -7.17
N ASN A 72 -1.95 -7.32 -7.50
CA ASN A 72 -3.36 -7.63 -7.32
C ASN A 72 -3.78 -7.41 -5.85
N PRO A 73 -4.81 -6.59 -5.55
CA PRO A 73 -5.29 -6.32 -4.19
C PRO A 73 -6.09 -7.46 -3.57
N ALA A 74 -6.48 -8.48 -4.36
CA ALA A 74 -7.37 -9.52 -3.91
C ALA A 74 -6.82 -10.22 -2.67
N TYR A 75 -7.61 -10.19 -1.59
CA TYR A 75 -7.37 -10.89 -0.33
C TYR A 75 -6.11 -10.47 0.45
N THR A 76 -5.43 -9.38 0.11
CA THR A 76 -4.22 -8.90 0.83
C THR A 76 -4.47 -8.70 2.34
N SER A 77 -5.66 -8.22 2.72
CA SER A 77 -6.06 -8.01 4.12
C SER A 77 -6.61 -9.27 4.82
N GLN A 78 -6.96 -10.30 4.06
CA GLN A 78 -7.57 -11.54 4.54
C GLN A 78 -6.58 -12.69 4.62
N ASP A 79 -5.70 -12.84 3.63
CA ASP A 79 -4.65 -13.85 3.64
C ASP A 79 -3.65 -13.52 4.76
N CYS A 80 -3.28 -14.51 5.55
CA CYS A 80 -2.32 -14.35 6.64
C CYS A 80 -0.93 -14.15 6.05
N SER A 81 -0.29 -13.04 6.39
CA SER A 81 1.06 -12.74 5.93
C SER A 81 2.11 -13.71 6.49
N GLN A 82 1.83 -14.39 7.60
CA GLN A 82 2.75 -15.37 8.17
C GLN A 82 2.62 -16.76 7.54
N CYS A 83 1.40 -17.30 7.41
CA CYS A 83 1.19 -18.69 6.98
C CYS A 83 0.40 -18.85 5.66
N GLY A 84 -0.09 -17.78 5.06
CA GLY A 84 -0.87 -17.81 3.81
C GLY A 84 -2.34 -18.22 3.94
N SER A 85 -2.78 -18.74 5.09
CA SER A 85 -4.19 -19.14 5.28
C SER A 85 -5.14 -17.94 5.18
N ARG A 86 -6.33 -18.12 4.60
CA ARG A 86 -7.32 -17.06 4.46
C ARG A 86 -8.16 -16.88 5.72
N VAL A 87 -8.14 -15.67 6.27
CA VAL A 87 -9.01 -15.22 7.36
C VAL A 87 -10.10 -14.31 6.80
N ARG A 88 -11.29 -14.86 6.54
CA ARG A 88 -12.44 -14.06 6.06
C ARG A 88 -12.88 -13.09 7.15
N LYS A 89 -13.02 -11.81 6.77
CA LYS A 89 -13.43 -10.74 7.69
C LYS A 89 -14.05 -9.58 6.92
N SER A 90 -14.92 -8.82 7.57
CA SER A 90 -15.48 -7.58 7.03
C SER A 90 -14.49 -6.41 7.17
N LEU A 91 -14.77 -5.30 6.49
CA LEU A 91 -13.96 -4.07 6.57
C LEU A 91 -13.97 -3.41 7.97
N ALA A 92 -14.97 -3.72 8.79
CA ALA A 92 -15.07 -3.23 10.17
C ALA A 92 -14.03 -3.89 11.08
N VAL A 93 -13.58 -5.10 10.77
CA VAL A 93 -12.58 -5.82 11.55
C VAL A 93 -11.20 -5.22 11.26
N ARG A 94 -10.62 -4.54 12.25
CA ARG A 94 -9.31 -3.86 12.15
C ARG A 94 -8.14 -4.71 12.63
N GLU A 95 -8.40 -5.78 13.38
CA GLU A 95 -7.39 -6.77 13.79
C GLU A 95 -7.34 -7.95 12.79
N HIS A 96 -6.14 -8.37 12.40
CA HIS A 96 -5.92 -9.66 11.77
C HIS A 96 -5.54 -10.66 12.85
N ARG A 97 -6.40 -11.65 13.11
CA ARG A 97 -6.11 -12.79 13.98
C ARG A 97 -6.21 -14.08 13.17
N CYS A 98 -5.09 -14.77 13.02
CA CYS A 98 -5.03 -16.01 12.27
C CYS A 98 -5.18 -17.21 13.20
N ILE A 99 -6.26 -17.98 13.03
CA ILE A 99 -6.52 -19.20 13.84
C ILE A 99 -5.54 -20.32 13.46
N ASN A 100 -5.04 -20.34 12.22
CA ASN A 100 -4.15 -21.39 11.73
C ASN A 100 -2.73 -21.31 12.30
N CYS A 101 -2.19 -20.11 12.51
CA CYS A 101 -0.80 -19.95 12.99
C CYS A 101 -0.65 -19.04 14.22
N GLY A 102 -1.75 -18.52 14.77
CA GLY A 102 -1.74 -17.64 15.94
C GLY A 102 -1.29 -16.20 15.67
N PHE A 103 -0.91 -15.83 14.44
CA PHE A 103 -0.47 -14.47 14.13
C PHE A 103 -1.56 -13.42 14.41
N VAL A 104 -1.18 -12.37 15.15
CA VAL A 104 -2.04 -11.22 15.46
C VAL A 104 -1.33 -9.92 15.08
N ALA A 105 -1.99 -9.07 14.30
CA ALA A 105 -1.51 -7.74 13.95
C ALA A 105 -2.67 -6.83 13.53
N HIS A 106 -2.42 -5.53 13.36
CA HIS A 106 -3.39 -4.69 12.66
C HIS A 106 -3.57 -5.17 11.21
N ARG A 107 -4.80 -5.14 10.70
CA ARG A 107 -5.16 -5.67 9.38
C ARG A 107 -4.37 -5.01 8.26
N ASP A 108 -4.18 -3.70 8.34
CA ASP A 108 -3.46 -2.96 7.30
C ASP A 108 -1.95 -3.26 7.35
N HIS A 109 -1.40 -3.64 8.51
CA HIS A 109 -0.01 -4.11 8.62
C HIS A 109 0.15 -5.49 7.98
N ASN A 110 -0.77 -6.42 8.26
CA ASN A 110 -0.80 -7.72 7.56
C ASN A 110 -0.91 -7.54 6.04
N ALA A 111 -1.77 -6.63 5.58
CA ALA A 111 -1.92 -6.32 4.16
C ALA A 111 -0.62 -5.77 3.56
N ALA A 112 0.06 -4.84 4.23
CA ALA A 112 1.33 -4.28 3.79
C ALA A 112 2.41 -5.35 3.58
N ILE A 113 2.53 -6.31 4.51
CA ILE A 113 3.48 -7.44 4.37
C ILE A 113 3.11 -8.30 3.15
N ASN A 114 1.83 -8.60 2.95
CA ASN A 114 1.38 -9.38 1.79
C ASN A 114 1.67 -8.66 0.47
N ILE A 115 1.42 -7.36 0.41
CA ILE A 115 1.70 -6.51 -0.75
C ILE A 115 3.20 -6.56 -1.06
N GLN A 116 4.05 -6.32 -0.05
CA GLN A 116 5.51 -6.41 -0.20
C GLN A 116 5.96 -7.78 -0.72
N LYS A 117 5.43 -8.87 -0.15
CA LYS A 117 5.75 -10.25 -0.60
C LYS A 117 5.33 -10.50 -2.05
N ARG A 118 4.19 -9.97 -2.48
CA ARG A 118 3.73 -10.07 -3.88
C ARG A 118 4.62 -9.25 -4.81
N GLY A 119 5.03 -8.05 -4.40
CA GLY A 119 5.93 -7.19 -5.18
C GLY A 119 7.29 -7.82 -5.39
N ALA A 120 7.90 -8.34 -4.31
CA ALA A 120 9.19 -9.03 -4.39
C ALA A 120 9.16 -10.21 -5.39
N ARG A 121 8.09 -11.02 -5.34
CA ARG A 121 7.88 -12.12 -6.29
C ARG A 121 7.70 -11.64 -7.73
N ALA A 122 6.98 -10.54 -7.95
CA ALA A 122 6.74 -9.99 -9.28
C ALA A 122 8.02 -9.44 -9.93
N SER A 123 8.89 -8.82 -9.14
CA SER A 123 10.17 -8.26 -9.62
C SER A 123 11.31 -9.28 -9.68
N GLY A 124 11.08 -10.56 -9.36
CA GLY A 124 12.13 -11.58 -9.31
C GLY A 124 13.18 -11.36 -8.21
N MET A 125 12.92 -10.44 -7.27
CA MET A 125 13.79 -10.19 -6.12
C MET A 125 13.46 -11.17 -5.00
N GLY A 126 14.47 -11.88 -4.50
CA GLY A 126 14.36 -12.62 -3.24
C GLY A 126 13.92 -11.68 -2.11
N TYR A 127 13.07 -12.17 -1.21
CA TYR A 127 12.64 -11.41 -0.03
C TYR A 127 13.81 -11.24 0.95
N GLU A 128 14.69 -10.30 0.68
CA GLU A 128 15.67 -9.79 1.62
C GLU A 128 15.42 -8.28 1.76
N ALA A 129 14.92 -7.88 2.92
CA ALA A 129 14.64 -6.48 3.23
C ALA A 129 15.96 -5.69 3.23
N ARG A 130 16.34 -5.13 2.07
CA ARG A 130 17.35 -4.08 1.98
C ARG A 130 16.75 -2.81 2.56
N VAL A 131 16.79 -2.67 3.88
CA VAL A 131 16.67 -1.36 4.53
C VAL A 131 17.92 -0.61 4.11
N ASN A 132 17.79 0.37 3.22
CA ASN A 132 18.90 1.25 2.85
C ASN A 132 19.39 1.96 4.11
N ARG A 133 20.53 1.50 4.64
CA ARG A 133 21.19 2.04 5.84
C ARG A 133 21.88 3.39 5.57
N GLU A 134 21.83 3.90 4.34
CA GLU A 134 22.62 5.05 3.90
C GLU A 134 21.92 6.41 4.04
N ASN A 135 20.70 6.48 4.57
CA ASN A 135 20.10 7.79 4.86
C ASN A 135 19.08 7.75 6.01
N PRO A 136 19.51 7.89 7.28
CA PRO A 136 18.58 8.01 8.40
C PRO A 136 17.79 9.33 8.29
N PRO A 137 16.48 9.34 8.59
CA PRO A 137 15.74 10.58 8.73
C PRO A 137 16.30 11.38 9.92
N LEU A 138 16.56 12.66 9.70
CA LEU A 138 16.91 13.64 10.75
C LEU A 138 15.85 13.66 11.87
#